data_AF-A0AAN7C1U6-F1
#
_entry.id   AF-A0AAN7C1U6-F1
#
_cell.length_a   1.000
_cell.length_b   1.000
_cell.length_c   1.000
_cell.angle_alpha   90.00
_cell.angle_beta   90.00
_cell.angle_gamma   90.00
#
_symmetry.space_group_name_H-M   'P 1'
#
loop_
_entity.id
_entity.type
_entity.pdbx_description
1 polymer ?
#
loop_
_entity_poly.entity_id
_entity_poly.type
_entity_poly.pdbx_seq_one_letter_code
_entity_poly.pdbx_strand_id
1 'polypeptide(L)'
;MGVSVKPGYIYRIRNRTSPNLILELSNGSSEDGTQAQGWSPVNSGNAFFNQIWLLTQITIATGQGGDSTDGPRATQAWTLQEIKSGTFLDLSQGGTKRGTKIQGWEGPAPGQQNPNQDWLLVPASDNGYQIINARANLAVDLSQGGSKDGTPVWGWTPDAGNTNQIWDFEQWSYSSSDLLSSIKSSMPLKSGVDVVSYTYPADPRYLILPYNLYFKIWADNMQIYKYRPVLFDCDDFAFVFKSAVAQYGYQNLQDKNVGQVALLAGIVYGQKSSGSHAFNWTMGPTTDNDLYEPYGPFPWYFEPQNGLPRFQTGYTMYFVIF
;
A
#
# COMPACT_ATOMS: atom_id res chain seq x y z
N MET A 1 5.92 -7.73 -16.62
CA MET A 1 6.74 -6.50 -16.66
C MET A 1 6.95 -6.07 -15.22
N GLY A 2 8.19 -6.05 -14.74
CA GLY A 2 8.50 -5.63 -13.38
C GLY A 2 8.18 -4.17 -13.16
N VAL A 3 7.37 -3.88 -12.14
CA VAL A 3 7.16 -2.50 -11.71
C VAL A 3 8.44 -2.07 -10.97
N SER A 4 9.10 -1.02 -11.46
CA SER A 4 10.19 -0.39 -10.71
C SER A 4 9.63 0.16 -9.39
N VAL A 5 10.30 -0.15 -8.27
CA VAL A 5 9.89 0.34 -6.95
C VAL A 5 10.12 1.85 -6.88
N LYS A 6 9.10 2.60 -6.48
CA LYS A 6 9.09 4.06 -6.45
C LYS A 6 9.18 4.57 -5.00
N PRO A 7 9.98 5.60 -4.73
CA PRO A 7 10.02 6.24 -3.42
C PRO A 7 8.68 6.92 -3.12
N GLY A 8 8.22 6.78 -1.88
CA GLY A 8 6.95 7.31 -1.42
C GLY A 8 5.75 6.52 -1.91
N TYR A 9 5.88 5.24 -2.27
CA TYR A 9 4.74 4.38 -2.60
C TYR A 9 4.58 3.27 -1.56
N ILE A 10 3.36 2.76 -1.45
CA ILE A 10 2.97 1.69 -0.54
C ILE A 10 2.89 0.40 -1.32
N TYR A 11 3.44 -0.67 -0.75
CA TYR A 11 3.53 -1.97 -1.39
C TYR A 11 3.06 -3.10 -0.48
N ARG A 12 2.48 -4.15 -1.08
CA ARG A 12 2.57 -5.50 -0.52
C ARG A 12 3.83 -6.15 -1.04
N ILE A 13 4.46 -6.96 -0.20
CA ILE A 13 5.76 -7.54 -0.49
C ILE A 13 5.61 -9.07 -0.40
N ARG A 14 5.50 -9.73 -1.55
CA ARG A 14 5.19 -11.18 -1.65
C ARG A 14 6.45 -12.01 -1.77
N ASN A 15 6.52 -13.13 -1.05
CA ASN A 15 7.66 -14.03 -1.17
C ASN A 15 7.57 -14.89 -2.44
N ARG A 16 8.69 -15.10 -3.14
CA ARG A 16 8.70 -15.88 -4.37
C ARG A 16 8.63 -17.40 -4.15
N THR A 17 9.27 -17.94 -3.11
CA THR A 17 9.16 -19.39 -2.79
C THR A 17 7.74 -19.76 -2.36
N SER A 18 7.14 -18.92 -1.51
CA SER A 18 5.80 -19.11 -0.97
C SER A 18 4.89 -17.98 -1.46
N PRO A 19 4.37 -18.06 -2.70
CA PRO A 19 3.58 -16.98 -3.29
C PRO A 19 2.27 -16.72 -2.56
N ASN A 20 1.83 -17.62 -1.67
CA ASN A 20 0.68 -17.37 -0.80
C ASN A 20 1.03 -16.52 0.43
N LEU A 21 2.29 -16.20 0.69
CA LEU A 21 2.72 -15.42 1.85
C LEU A 21 3.29 -14.06 1.43
N ILE A 22 2.89 -13.03 2.17
CA ILE A 22 3.42 -11.68 2.10
C ILE A 22 4.11 -11.31 3.42
N LEU A 23 5.03 -10.35 3.36
CA LEU A 23 5.71 -9.81 4.53
C LEU A 23 4.72 -9.01 5.41
N GLU A 24 4.64 -9.38 6.67
CA GLU A 24 3.76 -8.79 7.68
C GLU A 24 4.52 -8.56 8.99
N LEU A 25 4.11 -7.55 9.77
CA LEU A 25 4.38 -7.49 11.21
C LEU A 25 3.24 -8.11 12.00
N SER A 26 3.57 -9.05 12.88
CA SER A 26 2.57 -9.86 13.58
C SER A 26 1.54 -9.00 14.32
N ASN A 27 0.26 -9.20 13.99
CA ASN A 27 -0.90 -8.45 14.49
C ASN A 27 -0.90 -6.92 14.21
N GLY A 28 0.13 -6.39 13.55
CA GLY A 28 0.35 -4.94 13.42
C GLY A 28 0.67 -4.28 14.76
N SER A 29 1.33 -5.00 15.66
CA SER A 29 1.77 -4.45 16.93
C SER A 29 2.82 -3.35 16.71
N SER A 30 2.69 -2.25 17.45
CA SER A 30 3.68 -1.17 17.48
C SER A 30 4.72 -1.35 18.58
N GLU A 31 4.78 -2.53 19.21
CA GLU A 31 5.82 -2.85 20.19
C GLU A 31 7.15 -3.13 19.50
N ASP A 32 8.22 -2.58 20.04
CA ASP A 32 9.57 -2.86 19.57
C ASP A 32 9.90 -4.35 19.67
N GLY A 33 10.42 -4.88 18.57
CA GLY A 33 10.69 -6.31 18.45
C GLY A 33 9.49 -7.14 18.00
N THR A 34 8.42 -6.53 17.50
CA THR A 34 7.32 -7.26 16.83
C THR A 34 7.87 -8.14 15.71
N GLN A 35 7.44 -9.40 15.62
CA GLN A 35 8.00 -10.35 14.66
C GLN A 35 7.60 -9.99 13.22
N ALA A 36 8.61 -9.91 12.33
CA ALA A 36 8.35 -9.98 10.89
C ALA A 36 8.14 -11.44 10.47
N GLN A 37 7.10 -11.69 9.68
CA GLN A 37 6.68 -13.03 9.30
C GLN A 37 6.06 -13.06 7.90
N GLY A 38 6.04 -14.24 7.29
CA GLY A 38 5.18 -14.54 6.15
C GLY A 38 3.77 -14.86 6.62
N TRP A 39 2.78 -14.22 6.00
CA TRP A 39 1.36 -14.45 6.30
C TRP A 39 0.50 -14.36 5.05
N SER A 40 -0.62 -15.07 5.02
CA SER A 40 -1.56 -15.07 3.90
C SER A 40 -2.20 -13.69 3.70
N PRO A 41 -2.37 -13.18 2.46
CA PRO A 41 -2.98 -11.89 2.21
C PRO A 41 -4.38 -11.75 2.82
N VAL A 42 -4.59 -10.67 3.58
CA VAL A 42 -5.87 -10.29 4.17
C VAL A 42 -6.44 -9.12 3.38
N ASN A 43 -7.61 -9.30 2.77
CA ASN A 43 -8.24 -8.30 1.89
C ASN A 43 -9.46 -7.61 2.54
N SER A 44 -9.70 -7.78 3.84
CA SER A 44 -10.80 -7.12 4.57
C SER A 44 -10.44 -6.86 6.03
N GLY A 45 -11.06 -5.84 6.63
CA GLY A 45 -10.84 -5.46 8.02
C GLY A 45 -9.48 -4.82 8.31
N ASN A 46 -9.21 -4.58 9.59
CA ASN A 46 -8.02 -3.86 10.07
C ASN A 46 -6.70 -4.65 9.89
N ALA A 47 -6.78 -5.97 9.70
CA ALA A 47 -5.61 -6.79 9.39
C ALA A 47 -5.12 -6.63 7.92
N PHE A 48 -5.84 -5.88 7.09
CA PHE A 48 -5.28 -5.44 5.80
C PHE A 48 -4.05 -4.54 5.99
N PHE A 49 -4.08 -3.66 7.00
CA PHE A 49 -3.09 -2.62 7.13
C PHE A 49 -1.73 -3.11 7.64
N ASN A 50 -1.65 -4.23 8.39
CA ASN A 50 -0.36 -4.77 8.87
C ASN A 50 0.48 -5.51 7.83
N GLN A 51 0.02 -5.52 6.58
CA GLN A 51 0.63 -6.26 5.47
C GLN A 51 1.08 -5.33 4.33
N ILE A 52 1.06 -4.02 4.55
CA ILE A 52 1.40 -3.01 3.56
C ILE A 52 2.49 -2.07 4.10
N TRP A 53 3.40 -1.71 3.21
CA TRP A 53 4.66 -1.07 3.57
C TRP A 53 4.88 0.19 2.76
N LEU A 54 4.98 1.34 3.43
CA LEU A 54 5.46 2.58 2.82
C LEU A 54 6.97 2.49 2.62
N LEU A 55 7.40 2.65 1.38
CA LEU A 55 8.81 2.68 1.02
C LEU A 55 9.29 4.11 0.85
N THR A 56 10.29 4.51 1.62
CA THR A 56 10.95 5.81 1.49
C THR A 56 12.41 5.60 1.14
N GLN A 57 12.89 6.30 0.12
CA GLN A 57 14.30 6.32 -0.21
C GLN A 57 14.99 7.42 0.60
N ILE A 58 16.09 7.07 1.25
CA ILE A 58 16.90 7.95 2.08
C ILE A 58 18.33 8.01 1.58
N THR A 59 19.02 9.11 1.87
CA THR A 59 20.47 9.20 1.69
C THR A 59 21.16 8.64 2.93
N ILE A 60 22.13 7.75 2.72
CA ILE A 60 22.95 7.19 3.79
C ILE A 60 24.40 7.64 3.62
N ALA A 61 25.09 7.92 4.72
CA ALA A 61 26.51 8.25 4.66
C ALA A 61 27.31 7.05 4.13
N THR A 62 28.14 7.26 3.10
CA THR A 62 29.06 6.22 2.62
C THR A 62 30.15 5.98 3.64
N GLY A 63 30.05 4.86 4.36
CA GLY A 63 31.15 4.25 5.11
C GLY A 63 31.52 4.91 6.45
N GLN A 64 31.29 4.17 7.54
CA GLN A 64 32.23 4.13 8.66
C GLN A 64 32.38 2.68 9.15
N GLY A 65 33.58 2.12 8.96
CA GLY A 65 34.07 0.90 9.62
C GLY A 65 34.68 -0.12 8.67
N GLY A 66 36.00 -0.10 8.50
CA GLY A 66 36.70 -0.92 7.53
C GLY A 66 36.87 -2.39 7.92
N ASP A 67 36.46 -3.27 7.02
CA ASP A 67 37.21 -4.44 6.56
C ASP A 67 36.66 -4.77 5.16
N SER A 68 37.48 -5.38 4.32
CA SER A 68 37.24 -5.71 2.91
C SER A 68 36.08 -6.69 2.62
N THR A 69 35.19 -6.92 3.59
CA THR A 69 33.95 -7.70 3.48
C THR A 69 32.67 -6.85 3.50
N ASP A 70 32.79 -5.52 3.52
CA ASP A 70 31.65 -4.60 3.52
C ASP A 70 30.71 -4.83 2.35
N GLY A 71 29.40 -4.84 2.65
CA GLY A 71 28.32 -4.97 1.67
C GLY A 71 28.29 -3.87 0.60
N PRO A 72 27.24 -3.80 -0.22
CA PRO A 72 27.20 -2.86 -1.33
C PRO A 72 27.35 -1.41 -0.83
N ARG A 73 28.36 -0.69 -1.34
CA ARG A 73 28.57 0.73 -1.04
C ARG A 73 27.52 1.57 -1.75
N ALA A 74 26.38 1.76 -1.10
CA ALA A 74 25.32 2.62 -1.57
C ALA A 74 25.35 3.99 -0.86
N THR A 75 25.03 5.06 -1.59
CA THR A 75 24.73 6.39 -1.05
C THR A 75 23.22 6.55 -0.77
N GLN A 76 22.43 5.56 -1.15
CA GLN A 76 20.98 5.54 -1.02
C GLN A 76 20.54 4.21 -0.43
N ALA A 77 19.57 4.27 0.49
CA ALA A 77 18.90 3.10 1.03
C ALA A 77 17.39 3.34 1.06
N TRP A 78 16.65 2.31 1.43
CA TRP A 78 15.22 2.31 1.59
C TRP A 78 14.89 2.03 3.05
N THR A 79 13.90 2.75 3.58
CA THR A 79 13.21 2.37 4.81
C THR A 79 11.86 1.78 4.43
N LEU A 80 11.47 0.70 5.10
CA LEU A 80 10.17 0.05 4.92
C LEU A 80 9.37 0.26 6.21
N GLN A 81 8.35 1.12 6.16
CA GLN A 81 7.49 1.41 7.30
C GLN A 81 6.14 0.69 7.14
N GLU A 82 5.75 -0.08 8.14
CA GLU A 82 4.47 -0.77 8.17
C GLU A 82 3.35 0.21 8.55
N ILE A 83 2.29 0.29 7.74
CA ILE A 83 1.27 1.34 7.81
C ILE A 83 0.41 1.31 9.08
N LYS A 84 0.10 0.14 9.64
CA LYS A 84 -0.71 -0.03 10.84
C LYS A 84 0.04 0.30 12.12
N SER A 85 1.23 -0.26 12.30
CA SER A 85 2.05 -0.08 13.50
C SER A 85 2.82 1.23 13.50
N GLY A 86 3.12 1.78 12.31
CA GLY A 86 4.02 2.92 12.14
C GLY A 86 5.49 2.59 12.38
N THR A 87 5.82 1.34 12.69
CA THR A 87 7.19 0.85 12.92
C THR A 87 7.88 0.46 11.62
N PHE A 88 9.20 0.32 11.67
CA PHE A 88 10.05 0.06 10.51
C PHE A 88 10.57 -1.36 10.53
N LEU A 89 10.77 -1.93 9.34
CA LEU A 89 11.51 -3.17 9.17
C LEU A 89 12.94 -2.98 9.68
N ASP A 90 13.31 -3.77 10.69
CA ASP A 90 14.54 -3.62 11.47
C ASP A 90 15.28 -4.96 11.55
N LEU A 91 16.59 -4.93 11.30
CA LEU A 91 17.49 -6.04 11.60
C LEU A 91 17.93 -5.94 13.06
N SER A 92 17.45 -6.85 13.89
CA SER A 92 17.61 -6.78 15.34
C SER A 92 19.06 -6.53 15.76
N GLN A 93 19.28 -5.42 16.46
CA GLN A 93 20.58 -5.00 17.00
C GLN A 93 21.70 -4.87 15.95
N GLY A 94 21.37 -4.77 14.66
CA GLY A 94 22.35 -4.76 13.58
C GLY A 94 23.17 -6.05 13.49
N GLY A 95 22.61 -7.19 13.92
CA GLY A 95 23.30 -8.47 13.97
C GLY A 95 23.80 -8.93 12.60
N THR A 96 25.04 -9.43 12.53
CA THR A 96 25.69 -9.90 11.30
C THR A 96 25.68 -11.42 11.14
N LYS A 97 25.02 -12.14 12.06
CA LYS A 97 24.94 -13.60 12.04
C LYS A 97 23.69 -14.07 11.28
N ARG A 98 23.80 -15.21 10.58
CA ARG A 98 22.65 -15.89 9.97
C ARG A 98 21.59 -16.21 11.02
N GLY A 99 20.33 -15.98 10.68
CA GLY A 99 19.21 -16.15 11.60
C GLY A 99 18.99 -14.96 12.53
N THR A 100 19.69 -13.83 12.33
CA THR A 100 19.37 -12.59 13.06
C THR A 100 17.91 -12.23 12.82
N LYS A 101 17.18 -11.90 13.88
CA LYS A 101 15.75 -11.61 13.80
C LYS A 101 15.48 -10.37 12.93
N ILE A 102 14.47 -10.45 12.06
CA ILE A 102 13.85 -9.30 11.42
C ILE A 102 12.59 -8.95 12.19
N GLN A 103 12.38 -7.67 12.47
CA GLN A 103 11.34 -7.21 13.38
C GLN A 103 10.79 -5.83 12.99
N GLY A 104 9.69 -5.44 13.63
CA GLY A 104 9.24 -4.06 13.71
C GLY A 104 9.96 -3.35 14.85
N TRP A 105 10.45 -2.14 14.60
CA TRP A 105 11.03 -1.27 15.62
C TRP A 105 10.68 0.18 15.33
N GLU A 106 10.57 1.03 16.36
CA GLU A 106 10.38 2.46 16.18
C GLU A 106 11.43 3.08 15.24
N GLY A 107 11.01 4.06 14.44
CA GLY A 107 11.91 4.75 13.53
C GLY A 107 12.90 5.65 14.27
N PRO A 108 14.03 6.04 13.63
CA PRO A 108 14.95 6.99 14.23
C PRO A 108 14.27 8.34 14.50
N ALA A 109 14.76 9.08 15.51
CA ALA A 109 14.34 10.45 15.74
C ALA A 109 14.61 11.32 14.49
N PRO A 110 13.81 12.39 14.25
CA PRO A 110 14.00 13.26 13.10
C PRO A 110 15.45 13.73 12.93
N GLY A 111 16.01 13.53 11.73
CA GLY A 111 17.40 13.89 11.41
C GLY A 111 18.45 12.88 11.86
N GLN A 112 18.07 11.75 12.46
CA GLN A 112 18.96 10.63 12.78
C GLN A 112 18.81 9.48 11.78
N GLN A 113 19.87 8.68 11.64
CA GLN A 113 19.91 7.49 10.80
C GLN A 113 20.00 6.24 11.70
N ASN A 114 19.28 5.18 11.35
CA ASN A 114 19.38 3.87 12.01
C ASN A 114 19.81 2.80 10.99
N PRO A 115 21.09 2.37 10.98
CA PRO A 115 21.59 1.36 10.04
C PRO A 115 20.87 0.01 10.07
N ASN A 116 20.15 -0.30 11.15
CA ASN A 116 19.34 -1.53 11.24
C ASN A 116 18.12 -1.50 10.31
N GLN A 117 17.70 -0.30 9.91
CA GLN A 117 16.51 -0.02 9.08
C GLN A 117 16.88 0.49 7.68
N ASP A 118 18.17 0.47 7.34
CA ASP A 118 18.67 0.86 6.01
C ASP A 118 18.73 -0.36 5.09
N TRP A 119 17.86 -0.41 4.08
CA TRP A 119 17.72 -1.55 3.17
C TRP A 119 18.09 -1.20 1.74
N LEU A 120 18.79 -2.11 1.07
CA LEU A 120 19.07 -2.05 -0.36
C LEU A 120 18.08 -2.96 -1.07
N LEU A 121 17.45 -2.45 -2.12
CA LEU A 121 16.65 -3.26 -3.04
C LEU A 121 17.52 -3.66 -4.23
N VAL A 122 17.97 -4.90 -4.25
CA VAL A 122 18.82 -5.44 -5.31
C VAL A 122 17.95 -6.24 -6.28
N PRO A 123 17.88 -5.85 -7.57
CA PRO A 123 17.10 -6.61 -8.55
C PRO A 123 17.56 -8.06 -8.64
N ALA A 124 16.60 -8.98 -8.61
CA ALA A 124 16.79 -10.40 -8.85
C ALA A 124 16.29 -10.77 -10.26
N SER A 125 16.43 -12.03 -10.66
CA SER A 125 15.83 -12.54 -11.90
C SER A 125 14.29 -12.38 -11.86
N ASP A 126 13.69 -12.24 -13.04
CA ASP A 126 12.23 -12.21 -13.21
C ASP A 126 11.51 -11.12 -12.40
N ASN A 127 12.11 -9.93 -12.34
CA ASN A 127 11.53 -8.68 -11.81
C ASN A 127 11.30 -8.60 -10.29
N GLY A 128 11.75 -9.59 -9.51
CA GLY A 128 11.75 -9.51 -8.04
C GLY A 128 12.96 -8.76 -7.49
N TYR A 129 13.00 -8.58 -6.17
CA TYR A 129 14.13 -7.95 -5.47
C TYR A 129 14.57 -8.78 -4.27
N GLN A 130 15.88 -8.79 -4.00
CA GLN A 130 16.38 -9.06 -2.66
C GLN A 130 16.32 -7.77 -1.85
N ILE A 131 15.95 -7.87 -0.57
CA ILE A 131 15.97 -6.77 0.39
C ILE A 131 17.15 -7.02 1.32
N ILE A 132 18.21 -6.23 1.23
CA ILE A 132 19.49 -6.49 1.91
C ILE A 132 19.80 -5.36 2.88
N ASN A 133 20.08 -5.66 4.15
CA ASN A 133 20.50 -4.62 5.08
C ASN A 133 21.84 -4.02 4.61
N ALA A 134 21.87 -2.70 4.44
CA ALA A 134 23.00 -2.00 3.82
C ALA A 134 24.31 -2.14 4.59
N ARG A 135 24.23 -2.34 5.92
CA ARG A 135 25.39 -2.46 6.80
C ARG A 135 25.79 -3.91 7.04
N ALA A 136 24.86 -4.75 7.48
CA ALA A 136 25.13 -6.12 7.89
C ALA A 136 25.28 -7.10 6.71
N ASN A 137 24.89 -6.68 5.50
CA ASN A 137 24.88 -7.50 4.29
C ASN A 137 24.11 -8.83 4.50
N LEU A 138 22.96 -8.76 5.18
CA LEU A 138 22.03 -9.86 5.34
C LEU A 138 20.74 -9.57 4.56
N ALA A 139 20.28 -10.55 3.78
CA ALA A 139 19.02 -10.51 3.06
C ALA A 139 17.85 -10.86 4.00
N VAL A 140 16.71 -10.21 3.76
CA VAL A 140 15.41 -10.60 4.31
C VAL A 140 15.02 -11.93 3.68
N ASP A 141 14.98 -12.98 4.48
CA ASP A 141 14.80 -14.38 4.06
C ASP A 141 13.58 -14.98 4.76
N LEU A 142 12.65 -15.54 3.98
CA LEU A 142 11.54 -16.30 4.52
C LEU A 142 12.06 -17.65 5.02
N SER A 143 12.05 -17.85 6.33
CA SER A 143 12.80 -18.95 6.96
C SER A 143 12.48 -20.31 6.37
N GLN A 144 13.52 -20.97 5.86
CA GLN A 144 13.47 -22.30 5.25
C GLN A 144 12.47 -22.43 4.09
N GLY A 145 12.01 -21.32 3.50
CA GLY A 145 10.97 -21.33 2.47
C GLY A 145 9.61 -21.82 2.98
N GLY A 146 9.33 -21.61 4.28
CA GLY A 146 8.08 -22.04 4.89
C GLY A 146 6.84 -21.48 4.18
N SER A 147 5.73 -22.21 4.23
CA SER A 147 4.49 -21.90 3.49
C SER A 147 3.27 -21.68 4.39
N LYS A 148 3.48 -21.61 5.71
CA LYS A 148 2.42 -21.42 6.70
C LYS A 148 2.41 -20.00 7.23
N ASP A 149 1.23 -19.51 7.59
CA ASP A 149 1.07 -18.27 8.34
C ASP A 149 1.93 -18.29 9.60
N GLY A 150 2.65 -17.19 9.82
CA GLY A 150 3.56 -17.03 10.95
C GLY A 150 4.97 -17.58 10.69
N THR A 151 5.27 -18.05 9.48
CA THR A 151 6.64 -18.44 9.10
C THR A 151 7.59 -17.26 9.39
N PRO A 152 8.60 -17.42 10.24
CA PRO A 152 9.50 -16.32 10.59
C PRO A 152 10.24 -15.78 9.37
N VAL A 153 10.51 -14.48 9.40
CA VAL A 153 11.45 -13.81 8.49
C VAL A 153 12.70 -13.45 9.27
N TRP A 154 13.87 -13.76 8.72
CA TRP A 154 15.16 -13.58 9.38
C TRP A 154 16.20 -13.00 8.41
N GLY A 155 17.31 -12.50 8.96
CA GLY A 155 18.47 -12.07 8.22
C GLY A 155 19.33 -13.28 7.86
N TRP A 156 19.57 -13.48 6.57
CA TRP A 156 20.42 -14.57 6.09
C TRP A 156 21.47 -14.06 5.10
N THR A 157 22.54 -14.83 4.89
CA THR A 157 23.54 -14.46 3.88
C THR A 157 22.86 -14.40 2.50
N PRO A 158 23.00 -13.29 1.74
CA PRO A 158 22.44 -13.18 0.40
C PRO A 158 22.94 -14.32 -0.50
N ASP A 159 22.01 -14.98 -1.18
CA ASP A 159 22.30 -16.08 -2.09
C ASP A 159 21.53 -15.86 -3.41
N ALA A 160 22.28 -15.82 -4.52
CA ALA A 160 21.73 -15.47 -5.81
C ALA A 160 20.81 -16.60 -6.32
N GLY A 161 19.56 -16.27 -6.64
CA GLY A 161 18.56 -17.24 -7.11
C GLY A 161 17.85 -18.01 -5.99
N ASN A 162 18.20 -17.81 -4.71
CA ASN A 162 17.42 -18.34 -3.60
C ASN A 162 16.07 -17.61 -3.50
N THR A 163 15.00 -18.27 -3.92
CA THR A 163 13.65 -17.70 -3.99
C THR A 163 13.07 -17.35 -2.61
N ASN A 164 13.66 -17.84 -1.50
CA ASN A 164 13.26 -17.43 -0.15
C ASN A 164 13.60 -15.97 0.14
N GLN A 165 14.58 -15.44 -0.59
CA GLN A 165 15.11 -14.08 -0.47
C GLN A 165 14.62 -13.15 -1.59
N ILE A 166 13.80 -13.67 -2.51
CA ILE A 166 13.24 -12.89 -3.61
C ILE A 166 11.83 -12.48 -3.23
N TRP A 167 11.59 -11.17 -3.31
CA TRP A 167 10.33 -10.55 -2.96
C TRP A 167 9.76 -9.74 -4.13
N ASP A 168 8.48 -9.94 -4.40
CA ASP A 168 7.72 -9.20 -5.40
C ASP A 168 7.01 -8.02 -4.75
N PHE A 169 7.23 -6.83 -5.32
CA PHE A 169 6.64 -5.59 -4.85
C PHE A 169 5.38 -5.27 -5.64
N GLU A 170 4.24 -5.41 -5.00
CA GLU A 170 2.93 -5.13 -5.56
C GLU A 170 2.51 -3.73 -5.11
N GLN A 171 2.31 -2.79 -6.03
CA GLN A 171 1.98 -1.40 -5.68
C GLN A 171 0.51 -1.29 -5.22
N TRP A 172 0.28 -0.64 -4.07
CA TRP A 172 -1.05 -0.42 -3.46
C TRP A 172 -1.38 1.06 -3.24
N SER A 173 -0.54 1.99 -3.70
CA SER A 173 -0.85 3.42 -3.63
C SER A 173 -0.55 4.15 -4.93
N TYR A 174 -1.08 5.37 -5.03
CA TYR A 174 -0.76 6.32 -6.08
C TYR A 174 -0.53 7.71 -5.49
N SER A 175 0.32 8.49 -6.14
CA SER A 175 0.40 9.92 -5.89
C SER A 175 -0.81 10.63 -6.48
N SER A 176 -1.13 11.83 -5.99
CA SER A 176 -2.22 12.64 -6.53
C SER A 176 -2.03 12.97 -8.01
N SER A 177 -0.78 13.14 -8.46
CA SER A 177 -0.44 13.33 -9.88
C SER A 177 -0.65 12.08 -10.74
N ASP A 178 -0.38 10.89 -10.19
CA ASP A 178 -0.65 9.63 -10.89
C ASP A 178 -2.16 9.43 -11.06
N LEU A 179 -2.94 9.68 -10.00
CA LEU A 179 -4.40 9.60 -10.05
C LEU A 179 -4.97 10.61 -11.06
N LEU A 180 -4.51 11.86 -11.04
CA LEU A 180 -4.92 12.89 -11.99
C LEU A 180 -4.62 12.47 -13.44
N SER A 181 -3.44 11.88 -13.68
CA SER A 181 -3.07 11.36 -14.99
C SER A 181 -3.99 10.23 -15.44
N SER A 182 -4.27 9.26 -14.56
CA SER A 182 -5.15 8.13 -14.84
C SER A 182 -6.59 8.57 -15.11
N ILE A 183 -7.15 9.48 -14.29
CA ILE A 183 -8.48 10.06 -14.50
C ILE A 183 -8.58 10.67 -15.89
N LYS A 184 -7.62 11.51 -16.28
CA LYS A 184 -7.60 12.19 -17.57
C LYS A 184 -7.45 11.24 -18.75
N SER A 185 -6.73 10.13 -18.59
CA SER A 185 -6.53 9.16 -19.67
C SER A 185 -7.65 8.12 -19.80
N SER A 186 -8.40 7.86 -18.73
CA SER A 186 -9.24 6.66 -18.65
C SER A 186 -10.71 6.93 -18.33
N MET A 187 -11.05 8.03 -17.64
CA MET A 187 -12.45 8.36 -17.41
C MET A 187 -13.06 9.05 -18.65
N PRO A 188 -14.34 8.78 -18.99
CA PRO A 188 -15.05 9.48 -20.06
C PRO A 188 -15.44 10.89 -19.59
N LEU A 189 -14.47 11.80 -19.56
CA LEU A 189 -14.67 13.17 -19.11
C LEU A 189 -15.41 14.01 -20.17
N LYS A 190 -16.30 14.90 -19.72
CA LYS A 190 -16.86 15.98 -20.55
C LYS A 190 -15.72 16.97 -20.89
N SER A 191 -15.83 17.63 -22.04
CA SER A 191 -14.83 18.64 -22.43
C SER A 191 -14.78 19.77 -21.40
N GLY A 192 -13.57 20.17 -20.99
CA GLY A 192 -13.34 21.27 -20.04
C GLY A 192 -13.67 20.96 -18.58
N VAL A 193 -13.71 19.69 -18.19
CA VAL A 193 -14.03 19.28 -16.81
C VAL A 193 -12.91 19.60 -15.84
N ASP A 194 -13.31 20.20 -14.72
CA ASP A 194 -12.47 20.35 -13.54
C ASP A 194 -12.37 19.02 -12.80
N VAL A 195 -11.15 18.49 -12.71
CA VAL A 195 -10.81 17.43 -11.75
C VAL A 195 -10.30 18.14 -10.51
N VAL A 196 -11.15 18.19 -9.48
CA VAL A 196 -10.83 18.81 -8.19
C VAL A 196 -10.04 17.80 -7.39
N SER A 197 -8.72 17.85 -7.51
CA SER A 197 -7.85 17.16 -6.57
C SER A 197 -7.40 18.16 -5.51
N TYR A 198 -7.42 17.78 -4.23
CA TYR A 198 -6.72 18.53 -3.20
C TYR A 198 -5.20 18.28 -3.33
N THR A 199 -4.64 18.70 -4.46
CA THR A 199 -3.21 18.52 -4.78
C THR A 199 -2.41 19.61 -4.11
N TYR A 200 -1.81 19.23 -3.00
CA TYR A 200 -0.82 19.99 -2.22
C TYR A 200 -1.37 21.26 -1.53
N PRO A 201 -1.26 21.36 -0.19
CA PRO A 201 -0.43 20.51 0.66
C PRO A 201 -1.13 19.31 1.35
N ALA A 202 -2.43 19.04 1.15
CA ALA A 202 -3.12 18.12 2.10
C ALA A 202 -2.85 16.61 1.90
N ASP A 203 -2.99 16.04 0.70
CA ASP A 203 -2.87 14.58 0.51
C ASP A 203 -1.81 14.21 -0.54
N PRO A 204 -0.58 13.85 -0.15
CA PRO A 204 0.45 13.52 -1.11
C PRO A 204 0.26 12.12 -1.73
N ARG A 205 -0.48 11.23 -1.06
CA ARG A 205 -0.59 9.80 -1.42
C ARG A 205 -1.93 9.20 -1.03
N TYR A 206 -2.41 8.31 -1.88
CA TYR A 206 -3.65 7.58 -1.69
C TYR A 206 -3.40 6.07 -1.69
N LEU A 207 -3.72 5.42 -0.58
CA LEU A 207 -3.79 3.97 -0.44
C LEU A 207 -5.06 3.45 -1.11
N ILE A 208 -4.91 2.46 -1.97
CA ILE A 208 -6.01 1.76 -2.62
C ILE A 208 -6.48 0.66 -1.67
N LEU A 209 -7.79 0.60 -1.44
CA LEU A 209 -8.39 -0.44 -0.61
C LEU A 209 -8.91 -1.57 -1.52
N PRO A 210 -8.76 -2.84 -1.11
CA PRO A 210 -9.37 -3.96 -1.82
C PRO A 210 -10.90 -3.88 -1.73
N TYR A 211 -11.60 -4.44 -2.73
CA TYR A 211 -13.07 -4.42 -2.77
C TYR A 211 -13.71 -4.98 -1.49
N ASN A 212 -13.19 -6.08 -0.94
CA ASN A 212 -13.75 -6.69 0.29
C ASN A 212 -13.63 -5.77 1.52
N LEU A 213 -12.67 -4.84 1.55
CA LEU A 213 -12.60 -3.82 2.60
C LEU A 213 -13.55 -2.65 2.30
N TYR A 214 -13.62 -2.20 1.04
CA TYR A 214 -14.62 -1.23 0.57
C TYR A 214 -16.05 -1.65 0.92
N PHE A 215 -16.41 -2.88 0.56
CA PHE A 215 -17.71 -3.48 0.80
C PHE A 215 -17.98 -3.63 2.30
N LYS A 216 -16.97 -3.97 3.10
CA LYS A 216 -17.11 -4.01 4.55
C LYS A 216 -17.44 -2.63 5.13
N ILE A 217 -16.69 -1.60 4.75
CA ILE A 217 -16.96 -0.21 5.18
C ILE A 217 -18.37 0.20 4.76
N TRP A 218 -18.79 -0.14 3.54
CA TRP A 218 -20.14 0.12 3.06
C TRP A 218 -21.19 -0.63 3.90
N ALA A 219 -21.01 -1.93 4.13
CA ALA A 219 -21.97 -2.75 4.85
C ALA A 219 -22.15 -2.28 6.30
N ASP A 220 -21.06 -1.87 6.95
CA ASP A 220 -21.07 -1.40 8.33
C ASP A 220 -21.74 -0.01 8.49
N ASN A 221 -21.78 0.82 7.44
CA ASN A 221 -22.16 2.23 7.56
C ASN A 221 -23.35 2.67 6.69
N MET A 222 -23.59 2.05 5.54
CA MET A 222 -24.48 2.59 4.50
C MET A 222 -25.89 1.97 4.50
N GLN A 223 -26.06 0.77 5.07
CA GLN A 223 -27.31 0.00 4.98
C GLN A 223 -28.53 0.66 5.64
N ILE A 224 -28.29 1.62 6.54
CA ILE A 224 -29.35 2.35 7.24
C ILE A 224 -30.03 3.39 6.35
N TYR A 225 -29.37 3.82 5.27
CA TYR A 225 -29.86 4.87 4.39
C TYR A 225 -30.74 4.29 3.28
N LYS A 226 -31.78 5.04 2.91
CA LYS A 226 -32.68 4.71 1.80
C LYS A 226 -32.79 5.92 0.90
N TYR A 227 -32.82 5.68 -0.41
CA TYR A 227 -33.07 6.73 -1.39
C TYR A 227 -34.34 7.50 -1.07
N ARG A 228 -34.23 8.82 -0.98
CA ARG A 228 -35.33 9.76 -0.82
C ARG A 228 -35.09 10.91 -1.79
N PRO A 229 -35.95 11.10 -2.81
CA PRO A 229 -35.75 12.15 -3.81
C PRO A 229 -35.43 13.50 -3.15
N VAL A 230 -34.38 14.18 -3.61
CA VAL A 230 -33.90 15.49 -3.13
C VAL A 230 -33.32 15.51 -1.71
N LEU A 231 -33.85 14.72 -0.77
CA LEU A 231 -33.41 14.74 0.62
C LEU A 231 -32.18 13.86 0.88
N PHE A 232 -32.15 12.69 0.23
CA PHE A 232 -31.10 11.70 0.37
C PHE A 232 -30.99 10.90 -0.93
N ASP A 233 -30.40 11.53 -1.95
CA ASP A 233 -30.24 10.96 -3.28
C ASP A 233 -28.75 10.67 -3.59
N CYS A 234 -28.39 10.55 -4.87
CA CYS A 234 -27.13 9.93 -5.25
C CYS A 234 -25.89 10.64 -4.71
N ASP A 235 -25.89 11.97 -4.63
CA ASP A 235 -24.76 12.73 -4.10
C ASP A 235 -24.63 12.58 -2.58
N ASP A 236 -25.73 12.56 -1.84
CA ASP A 236 -25.70 12.29 -0.39
C ASP A 236 -25.07 10.93 -0.09
N PHE A 237 -25.47 9.88 -0.82
CA PHE A 237 -24.86 8.56 -0.68
C PHE A 237 -23.34 8.59 -0.97
N ALA A 238 -22.92 9.31 -2.02
CA ALA A 238 -21.51 9.37 -2.41
C ALA A 238 -20.65 10.12 -1.38
N PHE A 239 -21.15 11.22 -0.81
CA PHE A 239 -20.48 11.97 0.24
C PHE A 239 -20.41 11.19 1.56
N VAL A 240 -21.54 10.62 2.01
CA VAL A 240 -21.58 9.83 3.26
C VAL A 240 -20.62 8.64 3.17
N PHE A 241 -20.55 7.97 2.03
CA PHE A 241 -19.60 6.86 1.87
C PHE A 241 -18.14 7.31 1.86
N LYS A 242 -17.80 8.43 1.19
CA LYS A 242 -16.45 9.02 1.28
C LYS A 242 -16.08 9.34 2.73
N SER A 243 -17.01 9.90 3.50
CA SER A 243 -16.82 10.16 4.94
C SER A 243 -16.61 8.88 5.74
N ALA A 244 -17.36 7.81 5.45
CA ALA A 244 -17.19 6.51 6.13
C ALA A 244 -15.79 5.91 5.87
N VAL A 245 -15.27 5.99 4.64
CA VAL A 245 -13.91 5.54 4.33
C VAL A 245 -12.86 6.38 5.06
N ALA A 246 -13.01 7.70 5.10
CA ALA A 246 -12.11 8.59 5.83
C ALA A 246 -12.12 8.29 7.35
N GLN A 247 -13.30 8.09 7.93
CA GLN A 247 -13.47 7.71 9.34
C GLN A 247 -12.82 6.36 9.65
N TYR A 248 -12.97 5.38 8.75
CA TYR A 248 -12.33 4.08 8.89
C TYR A 248 -10.81 4.22 8.94
N GLY A 249 -10.21 5.04 8.06
CA GLY A 249 -8.77 5.34 8.10
C GLY A 249 -8.35 5.96 9.42
N TYR A 250 -9.05 7.00 9.87
CA TYR A 250 -8.80 7.68 11.16
C TYR A 250 -8.81 6.72 12.36
N GLN A 251 -9.70 5.73 12.36
CA GLN A 251 -9.85 4.79 13.48
C GLN A 251 -8.82 3.65 13.47
N ASN A 252 -8.25 3.32 12.30
CA ASN A 252 -7.47 2.09 12.13
C ASN A 252 -5.99 2.32 11.81
N LEU A 253 -5.61 3.53 11.40
CA LEU A 253 -4.22 3.90 11.11
C LEU A 253 -3.64 4.71 12.27
N GLN A 254 -2.41 4.38 12.68
CA GLN A 254 -1.72 5.18 13.67
C GLN A 254 -1.16 6.47 13.03
N ASP A 255 -1.46 7.61 13.64
CA ASP A 255 -0.98 8.94 13.22
C ASP A 255 0.52 9.16 13.52
N LYS A 256 1.18 8.21 14.20
CA LYS A 256 2.61 8.29 14.47
C LYS A 256 3.40 7.94 13.21
N ASN A 257 3.96 8.96 12.57
CA ASN A 257 4.97 8.88 11.51
C ASN A 257 4.51 8.35 10.15
N VAL A 258 3.25 7.95 9.95
CA VAL A 258 2.73 7.61 8.61
C VAL A 258 2.26 8.86 7.85
N GLY A 259 1.73 9.86 8.57
CA GLY A 259 1.60 11.31 8.30
C GLY A 259 1.15 11.84 6.94
N GLN A 260 0.92 10.99 5.95
CA GLN A 260 0.92 11.33 4.53
C GLN A 260 0.18 10.27 3.69
N VAL A 261 -0.76 9.51 4.27
CA VAL A 261 -1.53 8.47 3.57
C VAL A 261 -3.01 8.71 3.78
N ALA A 262 -3.71 9.06 2.69
CA ALA A 262 -5.16 9.06 2.63
C ALA A 262 -5.67 7.72 2.09
N LEU A 263 -6.88 7.31 2.49
CA LEU A 263 -7.55 6.18 1.84
C LEU A 263 -8.29 6.70 0.61
N LEU A 264 -8.03 6.13 -0.57
CA LEU A 264 -8.74 6.57 -1.78
C LEU A 264 -10.20 6.20 -1.68
N ALA A 265 -11.07 7.21 -1.72
CA ALA A 265 -12.50 7.13 -2.02
C ALA A 265 -12.91 8.44 -2.68
N GLY A 266 -12.87 8.44 -4.01
CA GLY A 266 -13.26 9.60 -4.79
C GLY A 266 -14.77 9.67 -5.00
N ILE A 267 -15.25 10.81 -5.45
CA ILE A 267 -16.63 11.06 -5.87
C ILE A 267 -16.59 11.54 -7.34
N VAL A 268 -17.49 11.02 -8.16
CA VAL A 268 -17.70 11.49 -9.53
C VAL A 268 -19.16 11.83 -9.75
N TYR A 269 -19.43 12.91 -10.48
CA TYR A 269 -20.75 13.18 -11.04
C TYR A 269 -20.69 12.97 -12.55
N GLY A 270 -21.65 12.20 -13.06
CA GLY A 270 -21.77 11.90 -14.48
C GLY A 270 -23.15 12.21 -15.00
N GLN A 271 -23.25 12.45 -16.31
CA GLN A 271 -24.52 12.67 -17.01
C GLN A 271 -24.66 11.70 -18.20
N LYS A 272 -25.88 11.25 -18.44
CA LYS A 272 -26.31 10.59 -19.69
C LYS A 272 -27.70 11.07 -20.09
N SER A 273 -28.25 10.54 -21.19
CA SER A 273 -29.57 10.96 -21.71
C SER A 273 -30.71 10.81 -20.70
N SER A 274 -30.61 9.84 -19.78
CA SER A 274 -31.61 9.59 -18.74
C SER A 274 -31.47 10.44 -17.47
N GLY A 275 -30.46 11.33 -17.40
CA GLY A 275 -30.20 12.16 -16.21
C GLY A 275 -28.77 12.09 -15.69
N SER A 276 -28.55 12.77 -14.56
CA SER A 276 -27.28 12.79 -13.82
C SER A 276 -27.27 11.79 -12.68
N HIS A 277 -26.07 11.39 -12.25
CA HIS A 277 -25.88 10.49 -11.11
C HIS A 277 -24.52 10.74 -10.47
N ALA A 278 -24.43 10.52 -9.16
CA ALA A 278 -23.18 10.54 -8.41
C ALA A 278 -22.76 9.14 -7.97
N PHE A 279 -21.48 8.83 -8.08
CA PHE A 279 -20.88 7.56 -7.66
C PHE A 279 -19.62 7.83 -6.84
N ASN A 280 -19.13 6.80 -6.16
CA ASN A 280 -17.76 6.80 -5.72
C ASN A 280 -16.85 6.15 -6.77
N TRP A 281 -15.56 6.40 -6.67
CA TRP A 281 -14.56 5.76 -7.52
C TRP A 281 -13.27 5.48 -6.75
N THR A 282 -12.53 4.49 -7.24
CA THR A 282 -11.20 4.14 -6.75
C THR A 282 -10.38 3.51 -7.88
N MET A 283 -9.17 3.03 -7.59
CA MET A 283 -8.31 2.34 -8.55
C MET A 283 -8.45 0.83 -8.41
N GLY A 284 -8.23 0.10 -9.49
CA GLY A 284 -8.32 -1.34 -9.48
C GLY A 284 -8.21 -1.96 -10.88
N PRO A 285 -8.59 -3.23 -10.99
CA PRO A 285 -8.48 -3.97 -12.25
C PRO A 285 -9.50 -3.46 -13.27
N THR A 286 -9.35 -3.86 -14.53
CA THR A 286 -10.26 -3.44 -15.62
C THR A 286 -11.53 -4.29 -15.73
N THR A 287 -11.61 -5.45 -15.05
CA THR A 287 -12.71 -6.41 -15.19
C THR A 287 -13.23 -6.93 -13.85
N ASP A 288 -14.49 -7.40 -13.85
CA ASP A 288 -15.14 -8.04 -12.70
C ASP A 288 -14.39 -9.30 -12.20
N ASN A 289 -13.69 -10.00 -13.09
CA ASN A 289 -13.04 -11.28 -12.78
C ASN A 289 -11.82 -11.12 -11.86
N ASP A 290 -11.25 -9.92 -11.79
CA ASP A 290 -9.99 -9.63 -11.09
C ASP A 290 -10.19 -8.79 -9.83
N LEU A 291 -11.44 -8.55 -9.40
CA LEU A 291 -11.81 -7.73 -8.22
C LEU A 291 -11.05 -8.09 -6.93
N TYR A 292 -10.49 -9.30 -6.85
CA TYR A 292 -9.77 -9.85 -5.71
C TYR A 292 -8.24 -9.72 -5.80
N GLU A 293 -7.68 -9.35 -6.97
CA GLU A 293 -6.27 -9.04 -7.19
C GLU A 293 -6.14 -7.65 -7.86
N PRO A 294 -6.31 -6.57 -7.09
CA PRO A 294 -6.73 -5.27 -7.61
C PRO A 294 -5.60 -4.44 -8.24
N TYR A 295 -4.73 -5.08 -9.00
CA TYR A 295 -3.58 -4.43 -9.62
C TYR A 295 -3.98 -3.86 -10.98
N GLY A 296 -4.30 -2.57 -11.00
CA GLY A 296 -4.55 -1.87 -12.26
C GLY A 296 -4.52 -0.36 -12.08
N PRO A 297 -3.88 0.38 -13.00
CA PRO A 297 -3.88 1.84 -12.99
C PRO A 297 -5.20 2.43 -13.50
N PHE A 298 -6.31 1.68 -13.42
CA PHE A 298 -7.57 2.04 -14.04
C PHE A 298 -8.61 2.41 -12.98
N PRO A 299 -9.33 3.53 -13.17
CA PRO A 299 -10.44 3.87 -12.29
C PRO A 299 -11.60 2.90 -12.50
N TRP A 300 -12.21 2.45 -11.41
CA TRP A 300 -13.51 1.79 -11.40
C TRP A 300 -14.44 2.49 -10.41
N TYR A 301 -15.74 2.26 -10.55
CA TYR A 301 -16.77 3.00 -9.84
C TYR A 301 -17.46 2.10 -8.81
N PHE A 302 -17.92 2.70 -7.72
CA PHE A 302 -18.66 2.02 -6.66
C PHE A 302 -20.02 2.69 -6.52
N GLU A 303 -21.09 1.91 -6.49
CA GLU A 303 -22.45 2.39 -6.28
C GLU A 303 -22.78 2.39 -4.78
N PRO A 304 -22.69 3.53 -4.08
CA PRO A 304 -22.91 3.58 -2.64
C PRO A 304 -24.36 3.27 -2.23
N GLN A 305 -25.33 3.31 -3.15
CA GLN A 305 -26.72 2.94 -2.84
C GLN A 305 -26.92 1.43 -2.66
N ASN A 306 -26.06 0.58 -3.23
CA ASN A 306 -26.22 -0.88 -3.16
C ASN A 306 -24.92 -1.65 -2.88
N GLY A 307 -23.79 -0.96 -2.78
CA GLY A 307 -22.50 -1.55 -2.41
C GLY A 307 -21.81 -2.30 -3.54
N LEU A 308 -22.27 -2.18 -4.78
CA LEU A 308 -21.75 -2.96 -5.91
C LEU A 308 -20.71 -2.19 -6.73
N PRO A 309 -19.70 -2.90 -7.29
CA PRO A 309 -18.78 -2.32 -8.25
C PRO A 309 -19.49 -2.04 -9.58
N ARG A 310 -19.00 -1.05 -10.31
CA ARG A 310 -19.40 -0.69 -11.67
C ARG A 310 -18.14 -0.38 -12.48
N PHE A 311 -17.87 -1.17 -13.52
CA PHE A 311 -16.73 -0.95 -14.42
C PHE A 311 -17.09 -0.14 -15.66
N GLN A 312 -18.38 -0.14 -16.02
CA GLN A 312 -18.93 0.72 -17.06
C GLN A 312 -20.19 1.38 -16.54
N THR A 313 -20.25 2.71 -16.62
CA THR A 313 -21.39 3.48 -16.11
C THR A 313 -22.31 3.94 -17.24
N GLY A 314 -21.75 4.16 -18.44
CA GLY A 314 -22.44 4.82 -19.55
C GLY A 314 -22.70 6.31 -19.32
N TYR A 315 -22.11 6.90 -18.29
CA TYR A 315 -22.15 8.34 -18.01
C TYR A 315 -20.89 9.01 -18.54
N THR A 316 -21.02 10.27 -18.97
CA THR A 316 -19.90 11.17 -19.19
C THR A 316 -19.68 11.99 -17.92
N MET A 317 -18.48 11.91 -17.32
CA MET A 317 -18.16 12.57 -16.04
C MET A 317 -17.97 14.07 -16.24
N TYR A 318 -18.61 14.88 -15.42
CA TYR A 318 -18.50 16.34 -15.47
C TYR A 318 -17.95 16.98 -14.19
N PHE A 319 -17.77 16.20 -13.13
CA PHE A 319 -17.12 16.61 -11.89
C PHE A 319 -16.44 15.39 -11.26
N VAL A 320 -15.20 15.55 -10.80
CA VAL A 320 -14.42 14.49 -10.15
C VAL A 320 -13.68 15.11 -8.97
N ILE A 321 -13.81 14.49 -7.79
CA ILE A 321 -13.04 14.84 -6.59
C ILE A 321 -12.48 13.58 -5.94
N PHE A 322 -11.32 13.69 -5.32
CA PHE A 322 -10.73 12.65 -4.49
C PHE A 322 -9.91 13.27 -3.37
#